data_AF-A0A4Q9GCF4-F1
#
_entry.id   AF-A0A4Q9GCF4-F1
#
_cell.length_a   1.000
_cell.length_b   1.000
_cell.length_c   1.000
_cell.angle_alpha   90.00
_cell.angle_beta   90.00
_cell.angle_gamma   90.00
#
_symmetry.space_group_name_H-M   'P 1'
#
loop_
_entity.id
_entity.type
_entity.pdbx_description
1 polymer ?
#
loop_
_entity_poly.entity_id
_entity_poly.type
_entity_poly.pdbx_seq_one_letter_code
_entity_poly.pdbx_strand_id
1 'polypeptide(L)'
;MELKMCTRQIASLLLATFLSGCSSAPKEKTEFEKQLDAAPMPTTEADRLNQCKNLSDLLYFELQDIAGLNGFSSAFKPHDPSKSLALRRRMDSINCTKAERRNWLQRLQP
;
A
#
# COMPACT_ATOMS: atom_id res chain seq x y z
N MET A 1 -53.73 24.06 4.46
CA MET A 1 -53.14 22.73 4.71
C MET A 1 -51.92 22.59 3.82
N GLU A 2 -50.77 22.54 4.45
CA GLU A 2 -49.45 22.66 3.83
C GLU A 2 -48.92 21.28 3.43
N LEU A 3 -48.74 21.05 2.13
CA LEU A 3 -48.10 19.85 1.59
C LEU A 3 -47.17 20.24 0.44
N LYS A 4 -46.24 21.17 0.68
CA LYS A 4 -45.21 21.57 -0.30
C LYS A 4 -43.87 21.82 0.37
N MET A 5 -43.41 20.94 1.27
CA MET A 5 -42.10 21.16 1.91
C MET A 5 -41.20 19.94 2.10
N CYS A 6 -41.53 18.76 1.56
CA CYS A 6 -40.72 17.56 1.79
C CYS A 6 -40.01 16.99 0.54
N THR A 7 -40.44 17.31 -0.68
CA THR A 7 -39.89 16.68 -1.90
C THR A 7 -38.45 17.09 -2.21
N ARG A 8 -38.06 18.35 -1.94
CA ARG A 8 -36.68 18.82 -2.19
C ARG A 8 -35.67 18.19 -1.22
N GLN A 9 -36.05 17.98 0.03
CA GLN A 9 -35.18 17.38 1.05
C GLN A 9 -34.93 15.90 0.79
N ILE A 10 -35.96 15.16 0.35
CA ILE A 10 -35.81 13.74 -0.01
C ILE A 10 -34.87 13.57 -1.22
N ALA A 11 -34.99 14.44 -2.23
CA ALA A 11 -34.10 14.42 -3.38
C ALA A 11 -32.63 14.70 -3.02
N SER A 12 -32.37 15.63 -2.10
CA SER A 12 -31.01 15.89 -1.59
C SER A 12 -30.44 14.75 -0.76
N LEU A 13 -31.28 14.06 0.03
CA LEU A 13 -30.89 12.91 0.84
C LEU A 13 -30.52 11.71 -0.04
N LEU A 14 -31.28 11.44 -1.10
CA LEU A 14 -30.95 10.38 -2.06
C LEU A 14 -29.64 10.70 -2.80
N LEU A 15 -29.42 11.94 -3.23
CA LEU A 15 -28.17 12.33 -3.88
C LEU A 15 -26.95 12.20 -2.96
N ALA A 16 -27.10 12.51 -1.67
CA ALA A 16 -26.05 12.33 -0.67
C ALA A 16 -25.70 10.85 -0.46
N THR A 17 -26.68 9.95 -0.50
CA THR A 17 -26.43 8.50 -0.39
C THR A 17 -25.72 7.90 -1.60
N PHE A 18 -25.94 8.44 -2.80
CA PHE A 18 -25.21 8.04 -4.01
C PHE A 18 -23.77 8.57 -4.03
N LEU A 19 -23.54 9.79 -3.51
CA LEU A 19 -22.19 10.36 -3.37
C LEU A 19 -21.41 9.76 -2.19
N SER A 20 -22.10 9.29 -1.15
CA SER A 20 -21.53 8.46 -0.09
C SER A 20 -21.49 6.98 -0.47
N GLY A 21 -21.84 6.64 -1.72
CA GLY A 21 -21.70 5.31 -2.27
C GLY A 21 -20.27 4.86 -2.02
N CYS A 22 -20.14 3.81 -1.21
CA CYS A 22 -18.88 3.17 -0.90
C CYS A 22 -18.30 2.62 -2.21
N SER A 23 -17.62 3.48 -2.96
CA SER A 23 -16.81 3.10 -4.12
C SER A 23 -15.53 2.47 -3.59
N SER A 24 -15.70 1.38 -2.84
CA SER A 24 -14.69 0.37 -2.68
C SER A 24 -14.82 -0.59 -3.85
N ALA A 25 -14.69 -0.07 -5.08
CA ALA A 25 -14.26 -0.94 -6.16
C ALA A 25 -12.96 -1.59 -5.64
N PRO A 26 -12.89 -2.93 -5.51
CA PRO A 26 -11.65 -3.58 -5.12
C PRO A 26 -10.63 -3.15 -6.16
N LYS A 27 -9.64 -2.34 -5.76
CA LYS A 27 -8.53 -2.03 -6.66
C LYS A 27 -7.98 -3.38 -7.10
N GLU A 28 -8.02 -3.65 -8.39
CA GLU A 28 -7.52 -4.90 -8.93
C GLU A 28 -6.06 -5.02 -8.47
N LYS A 29 -5.78 -6.06 -7.67
CA LYS A 29 -4.43 -6.30 -7.17
C LYS A 29 -3.52 -6.53 -8.36
N THR A 30 -2.41 -5.81 -8.40
CA THR A 30 -1.40 -6.02 -9.44
C THR A 30 -0.82 -7.42 -9.34
N GLU A 31 -0.24 -7.94 -10.43
CA GLU A 31 0.43 -9.24 -10.41
C GLU A 31 1.48 -9.32 -9.29
N PHE A 32 2.20 -8.22 -9.07
CA PHE A 32 3.17 -8.09 -7.99
C PHE A 32 2.52 -8.19 -6.59
N GLU A 33 1.38 -7.54 -6.35
CA GLU A 33 0.65 -7.66 -5.08
C GLU A 33 0.16 -9.10 -4.86
N LYS A 34 -0.28 -9.79 -5.92
CA LYS A 34 -0.64 -11.22 -5.86
C LYS A 34 0.55 -12.11 -5.49
N GLN A 35 1.73 -11.84 -6.06
CA GLN A 35 2.96 -12.58 -5.74
C GLN A 35 3.39 -12.35 -4.28
N LEU A 36 3.28 -11.11 -3.78
CA LEU A 36 3.53 -10.81 -2.36
C LEU A 36 2.55 -11.51 -1.42
N ASP A 37 1.28 -11.58 -1.80
CA ASP A 37 0.24 -12.24 -1.01
C ASP A 37 0.35 -13.76 -1.01
N ALA A 38 0.91 -14.35 -2.07
CA ALA A 38 1.18 -15.78 -2.17
C ALA A 38 2.26 -16.25 -1.17
N ALA A 39 3.10 -15.33 -0.66
CA ALA A 39 4.06 -15.67 0.38
C ALA A 39 3.32 -16.09 1.66
N PRO A 40 3.72 -17.18 2.32
CA PRO A 40 3.09 -17.63 3.56
C PRO A 40 3.27 -16.58 4.66
N MET A 41 2.27 -16.49 5.53
CA MET A 41 2.39 -15.69 6.75
C MET A 41 3.47 -16.30 7.65
N PRO A 42 4.26 -15.47 8.34
CA PRO A 42 5.31 -15.97 9.23
C PRO A 42 4.67 -16.70 10.42
N THR A 43 5.16 -17.91 10.69
CA THR A 43 4.67 -18.75 11.80
C THR A 43 5.48 -18.54 13.08
N THR A 44 6.69 -18.00 12.96
CA THR A 44 7.58 -17.68 14.07
C THR A 44 8.01 -16.22 14.06
N GLU A 45 8.42 -15.71 15.22
CA GLU A 45 8.94 -14.34 15.34
C GLU A 45 10.23 -14.13 14.53
N ALA A 46 11.09 -15.15 14.45
CA ALA A 46 12.30 -15.11 13.64
C ALA A 46 11.96 -15.00 12.14
N ASP A 47 10.97 -15.77 11.68
CA ASP A 47 10.50 -15.68 10.29
C ASP A 47 9.87 -14.32 10.00
N ARG A 48 9.08 -13.79 10.93
CA ARG A 48 8.49 -12.46 10.84
C ARG A 48 9.56 -11.39 10.65
N LEU A 49 10.60 -11.40 11.50
CA LEU A 49 11.71 -10.46 11.42
C LEU A 49 12.48 -10.59 10.10
N ASN A 50 12.74 -11.81 9.65
CA ASN A 50 13.43 -12.05 8.38
C ASN A 50 12.61 -11.56 7.18
N GLN A 51 11.29 -11.81 7.18
CA GLN A 51 10.39 -11.30 6.16
C GLN A 51 10.30 -9.76 6.19
N CYS A 52 10.20 -9.15 7.38
CA CYS A 52 10.21 -7.70 7.53
C CYS A 52 11.50 -7.07 6.99
N LYS A 53 12.65 -7.70 7.26
CA LYS A 53 13.95 -7.25 6.73
C LYS A 53 13.96 -7.28 5.20
N ASN A 54 13.64 -8.41 4.60
CA ASN A 54 13.62 -8.56 3.14
C ASN A 54 12.66 -7.57 2.47
N LEU A 55 11.45 -7.38 3.01
CA LEU A 55 10.49 -6.42 2.48
C LEU A 55 10.97 -4.97 2.60
N SER A 56 11.65 -4.62 3.70
CA SER A 56 12.19 -3.27 3.89
C SER A 56 13.35 -2.97 2.92
N ASP A 57 14.19 -3.96 2.63
CA ASP A 57 15.29 -3.83 1.69
C ASP A 57 14.74 -3.69 0.26
N LEU A 58 13.75 -4.49 -0.12
CA LEU A 58 13.04 -4.36 -1.40
C LEU A 58 12.40 -2.98 -1.56
N LEU A 59 11.71 -2.48 -0.53
CA LEU A 59 11.10 -1.16 -0.55
C LEU A 59 12.16 -0.06 -0.72
N TYR A 60 13.32 -0.21 -0.10
CA TYR A 60 14.42 0.72 -0.24
C TYR A 60 15.01 0.71 -1.66
N PHE A 61 15.25 -0.46 -2.24
CA PHE A 61 15.75 -0.56 -3.62
C PHE A 61 14.75 0.03 -4.63
N GLU A 62 13.46 -0.21 -4.44
CA GLU A 62 12.41 0.41 -5.27
C GLU A 62 12.49 1.94 -5.16
N LEU A 63 12.62 2.49 -3.95
CA LEU A 63 12.77 3.93 -3.73
C LEU A 63 14.07 4.51 -4.32
N GLN A 64 15.17 3.77 -4.30
CA GLN A 64 16.41 4.19 -4.96
C GLN A 64 16.32 4.15 -6.48
N ASP A 65 15.63 3.16 -7.05
CA ASP A 65 15.35 3.10 -8.50
C ASP A 65 14.52 4.34 -8.91
N ILE A 66 13.52 4.71 -8.09
CA ILE A 66 12.71 5.92 -8.29
C ILE A 66 13.54 7.20 -8.17
N ALA A 67 14.46 7.25 -7.21
CA ALA A 67 15.33 8.40 -7.00
C ALA A 67 16.45 8.53 -8.06
N GLY A 68 16.50 7.61 -9.04
CA GLY A 68 17.52 7.61 -10.09
C GLY A 68 18.93 7.30 -9.60
N LEU A 69 19.07 6.79 -8.36
CA LEU A 69 20.35 6.60 -7.70
C LEU A 69 21.08 5.33 -8.18
N ASN A 70 20.36 4.42 -8.86
CA ASN A 70 20.89 3.13 -9.33
C ASN A 70 21.39 3.13 -10.79
N GLY A 71 21.54 4.32 -11.40
CA GLY A 71 22.20 4.50 -12.70
C GLY A 71 21.26 4.84 -13.87
N PHE A 72 21.85 5.18 -15.03
CA PHE A 72 21.17 5.76 -16.20
C PHE A 72 19.97 4.95 -16.75
N SER A 73 19.90 3.65 -16.46
CA SER A 73 18.78 2.76 -16.85
C SER A 73 17.52 2.93 -15.99
N SER A 74 17.66 3.42 -14.75
CA SER A 74 16.54 3.67 -13.82
C SER A 74 15.71 4.89 -14.23
N ALA A 75 16.31 5.88 -14.89
CA ALA A 75 15.66 7.10 -15.35
C ALA A 75 14.53 6.86 -16.39
N PHE A 76 14.53 5.69 -17.05
CA PHE A 76 13.56 5.34 -18.09
C PHE A 76 12.55 4.27 -17.66
N LYS A 77 12.63 3.75 -16.43
CA LYS A 77 11.60 2.84 -15.93
C LYS A 77 10.39 3.64 -15.48
N PRO A 78 9.18 3.34 -15.98
CA PRO A 78 7.98 3.95 -15.45
C PRO A 78 7.85 3.60 -13.97
N HIS A 79 7.87 4.62 -13.11
CA HIS A 79 7.63 4.44 -11.69
C HIS A 79 6.22 3.87 -11.48
N ASP A 80 6.15 2.68 -10.88
CA ASP A 80 4.89 2.08 -10.49
C ASP A 80 4.65 2.28 -8.98
N PRO A 81 3.87 3.29 -8.57
CA PRO A 81 3.59 3.54 -7.15
C PRO A 81 2.86 2.37 -6.49
N SER A 82 2.20 1.49 -7.26
CA SER A 82 1.46 0.35 -6.73
C SER A 82 2.37 -0.67 -6.03
N LYS A 83 3.61 -0.84 -6.50
CA LYS A 83 4.60 -1.77 -5.90
C LYS A 83 5.00 -1.34 -4.49
N SER A 84 5.38 -0.07 -4.34
CA SER A 84 5.76 0.49 -3.04
C SER A 84 4.61 0.48 -2.04
N LEU A 85 3.37 0.57 -2.52
CA LEU A 85 2.16 0.47 -1.71
C LEU A 85 1.88 -0.98 -1.30
N ALA A 86 2.00 -1.93 -2.23
CA ALA A 86 1.81 -3.36 -1.96
C ALA A 86 2.83 -3.88 -0.93
N LEU A 87 4.10 -3.48 -1.06
CA LEU A 87 5.15 -3.81 -0.07
C LEU A 87 4.79 -3.28 1.32
N ARG A 88 4.35 -2.02 1.43
CA ARG A 88 3.94 -1.44 2.71
C ARG A 88 2.75 -2.18 3.34
N ARG A 89 1.72 -2.50 2.53
CA ARG A 89 0.57 -3.30 3.00
C ARG A 89 0.99 -4.67 3.49
N ARG A 90 1.92 -5.33 2.79
CA ARG A 90 2.43 -6.62 3.22
C ARG A 90 3.18 -6.51 4.55
N MET A 91 4.02 -5.50 4.71
CA MET A 91 4.72 -5.23 5.97
C MET A 91 3.74 -4.93 7.13
N ASP A 92 2.63 -4.25 6.86
CA ASP A 92 1.55 -4.04 7.83
C ASP A 92 0.90 -5.37 8.22
N SER A 93 0.61 -6.25 7.26
CA SER A 93 -0.04 -7.56 7.54
C SER A 93 0.80 -8.51 8.38
N ILE A 94 2.14 -8.41 8.32
CA ILE A 94 3.06 -9.22 9.13
C ILE A 94 3.50 -8.47 10.41
N ASN A 95 2.85 -7.36 10.76
CA ASN A 95 3.12 -6.55 11.94
C ASN A 95 4.56 -6.01 12.05
N CYS A 96 5.17 -5.55 10.95
CA CYS A 96 6.49 -4.91 11.05
C CYS A 96 6.42 -3.59 11.83
N THR A 97 7.24 -3.45 12.88
CA THR A 97 7.34 -2.22 13.65
C THR A 97 7.99 -1.11 12.83
N LYS A 98 7.73 0.16 13.17
CA LYS A 98 8.34 1.32 12.47
C LYS A 98 9.88 1.27 12.45
N ALA A 99 10.50 0.72 13.50
CA ALA A 99 11.94 0.54 13.54
C ALA A 99 12.39 -0.52 12.52
N GLU A 100 11.66 -1.64 12.42
CA GLU A 100 11.91 -2.71 11.45
C GLU A 100 11.70 -2.28 9.99
N ARG A 101 10.83 -1.31 9.73
CA ARG A 101 10.61 -0.79 8.36
C ARG A 101 11.73 0.11 7.86
N ARG A 102 12.54 0.66 8.76
CA ARG A 102 13.73 1.41 8.33
C ARG A 102 14.73 0.42 7.79
N ASN A 103 15.38 0.82 6.68
CA ASN A 103 16.38 0.02 6.01
C ASN A 103 17.38 -0.58 7.03
N TRP A 104 17.57 -1.90 6.98
CA TRP A 104 18.47 -2.60 7.89
C TRP A 104 19.94 -2.43 7.49
N LEU A 105 20.25 -2.25 6.21
CA LEU A 105 21.59 -1.90 5.72
C LEU A 105 22.10 -0.58 6.32
N GLN A 106 21.23 0.42 6.52
CA GLN A 106 21.56 1.68 7.20
C GLN A 106 21.82 1.50 8.69
N ARG A 107 21.32 0.41 9.32
CA ARG A 107 21.60 0.07 10.72
C ARG A 107 22.91 -0.70 10.90
N LEU A 108 23.50 -1.18 9.80
CA LEU A 108 24.78 -1.90 9.80
C LEU A 108 25.97 -0.98 9.46
N GLN A 109 25.72 0.30 9.14
CA GLN A 109 26.79 1.29 9.04
C GLN A 109 27.24 1.69 10.46
N PRO A 110 28.54 1.52 10.79
CA PRO A 110 29.08 1.84 12.11
C PRO A 110 29.07 3.33 12.44
#